data_AF-A0A7Y2DNW5-F1
#
_entry.id   AF-A0A7Y2DNW5-F1
#
_cell.length_a   1.000
_cell.length_b   1.000
_cell.length_c   1.000
_cell.angle_alpha   90.00
_cell.angle_beta   90.00
_cell.angle_gamma   90.00
#
_symmetry.space_group_name_H-M   'P 1'
#
loop_
_entity.id
_entity.type
_entity.pdbx_description
1 polymer ?
#
loop_
_entity_poly.entity_id
_entity_poly.type
_entity_poly.pdbx_seq_one_letter_code
_entity_poly.pdbx_strand_id
1 'polypeptide(L)'
;MGIHDDNSAGYDGVAFFNIDGGSEGAGGELVIWEGLGKDRFKKRFEFCPRGNSVSVMRFSDGSYHSVNSPNGNWIRSNILVELRIEDQVRSGGHGGHSPASAAIT
;
A
#
# COMPACT_ATOMS: atom_id res chain seq x y z
N MET A 1 16.35 2.49 4.33
CA MET A 1 15.31 2.72 5.34
C MET A 1 14.96 1.38 5.97
N GLY A 2 14.67 1.35 7.28
CA GLY A 2 14.33 0.12 8.02
C GLY A 2 12.82 -0.12 8.10
N ILE A 3 12.43 -1.20 8.80
CA ILE A 3 11.02 -1.47 9.15
C ILE A 3 10.53 -0.37 10.09
N HIS A 4 9.38 0.22 9.77
CA HIS A 4 8.73 1.25 10.59
C HIS A 4 7.21 1.12 10.46
N ASP A 5 6.51 1.78 11.36
CA ASP A 5 5.11 2.13 11.17
C ASP A 5 5.01 3.66 11.06
N ASP A 6 3.97 4.12 10.38
CA ASP A 6 3.65 5.54 10.23
C ASP A 6 2.45 5.90 11.12
N ASN A 7 2.27 5.25 12.27
CA ASN A 7 1.08 5.50 13.11
C ASN A 7 1.03 6.93 13.66
N SER A 8 2.20 7.55 13.81
CA SER A 8 2.35 8.92 14.30
C SER A 8 2.32 9.95 13.16
N ALA A 9 2.16 9.49 11.92
CA ALA A 9 2.06 10.35 10.77
C ALA A 9 0.73 11.11 10.78
N GLY A 10 0.75 12.34 10.27
CA GLY A 10 -0.44 13.18 10.12
C GLY A 10 -1.35 12.80 8.95
N TYR A 11 -1.31 11.53 8.52
CA TYR A 11 -2.05 10.98 7.38
C TYR A 11 -2.45 9.53 7.66
N ASP A 12 -3.56 9.08 7.06
CA ASP A 12 -4.21 7.79 7.32
C ASP A 12 -3.70 6.66 6.42
N GLY A 13 -2.81 6.97 5.48
CA GLY A 13 -2.22 6.00 4.58
C GLY A 13 -1.37 6.63 3.49
N VAL A 14 -0.85 5.79 2.61
CA VAL A 14 0.00 6.20 1.50
C VAL A 14 -0.38 5.49 0.21
N ALA A 15 -0.13 6.15 -0.92
CA ALA A 15 -0.15 5.55 -2.24
C ALA A 15 1.21 5.77 -2.92
N PHE A 16 1.80 4.69 -3.43
CA PHE A 16 2.98 4.73 -4.28
C PHE A 16 2.54 4.57 -5.73
N PHE A 17 2.68 5.62 -6.54
CA PHE A 17 2.57 5.52 -7.98
C PHE A 17 3.95 5.16 -8.55
N ASN A 18 4.14 3.89 -8.90
CA ASN A 18 5.39 3.38 -9.44
C ASN A 18 5.49 3.76 -10.92
N ILE A 19 6.43 4.66 -11.24
CA ILE A 19 6.66 5.12 -12.61
C ILE A 19 7.38 4.02 -13.38
N ASP A 20 8.45 3.50 -12.80
CA ASP A 20 9.22 2.35 -13.26
C ASP A 20 9.11 1.20 -12.24
N GLY A 21 9.75 0.08 -12.54
CA GLY A 21 9.66 -1.11 -11.72
C GLY A 21 10.79 -2.09 -11.95
N GLY A 22 10.95 -3.00 -11.01
CA GLY A 22 11.90 -4.11 -11.07
C GLY A 22 11.23 -5.43 -11.44
N SER A 23 12.03 -6.48 -11.55
CA SER A 23 11.54 -7.86 -11.50
C SER A 23 11.42 -8.32 -10.04
N GLU A 24 10.61 -9.34 -9.78
CA GLU A 24 10.55 -9.97 -8.46
C GLU A 24 11.96 -10.38 -7.99
N GLY A 25 12.33 -10.00 -6.76
CA GLY A 25 13.65 -10.29 -6.19
C GLY A 25 14.76 -9.31 -6.58
N ALA A 26 14.48 -8.33 -7.44
CA ALA A 26 15.43 -7.29 -7.79
C ALA A 26 15.60 -6.22 -6.69
N GLY A 27 14.85 -6.30 -5.59
CA GLY A 27 14.82 -5.27 -4.56
C GLY A 27 13.73 -4.22 -4.84
N GLY A 28 13.64 -3.21 -3.98
CA GLY A 28 12.64 -2.15 -4.13
C GLY A 28 11.20 -2.57 -3.82
N GLU A 29 10.97 -3.82 -3.41
CA GLU A 29 9.64 -4.30 -3.03
C GLU A 29 9.10 -3.57 -1.81
N LEU A 30 7.80 -3.24 -1.84
CA LEU A 30 7.06 -2.83 -0.65
C LEU A 30 6.78 -4.10 0.16
N VAL A 31 7.29 -4.15 1.38
CA VAL A 31 7.14 -5.30 2.28
C VAL A 31 6.23 -4.92 3.44
N ILE A 32 5.25 -5.77 3.72
CA ILE A 32 4.33 -5.63 4.86
C ILE A 32 4.71 -6.66 5.93
N TRP A 33 4.83 -6.18 7.16
CA TRP A 33 5.28 -6.94 8.31
C TRP A 33 4.18 -7.03 9.37
N GLU A 34 4.15 -8.15 10.07
CA GLU A 34 3.40 -8.35 11.31
C GLU A 34 4.36 -8.15 12.49
N GLY A 35 4.04 -7.22 13.38
CA GLY A 35 4.78 -7.01 14.63
C GLY A 35 4.51 -8.14 15.62
N LEU A 36 5.57 -8.77 16.13
CA LEU A 36 5.51 -9.84 17.13
C LEU A 36 5.97 -9.38 18.53
N GLY A 37 6.20 -8.07 18.70
CA GLY A 37 6.75 -7.44 19.91
C GLY A 37 8.28 -7.49 19.99
N LYS A 38 8.88 -6.58 20.80
CA LYS A 38 10.33 -6.47 21.02
C LYS A 38 11.16 -6.49 19.71
N ASP A 39 10.83 -5.61 18.77
CA ASP A 39 11.52 -5.47 17.47
C ASP A 39 11.55 -6.74 16.61
N ARG A 40 10.64 -7.70 16.89
CA ARG A 40 10.48 -8.90 16.09
C ARG A 40 9.37 -8.69 15.07
N PHE A 41 9.67 -9.01 13.82
CA PHE A 41 8.76 -8.86 12.70
C PHE A 41 8.66 -10.17 11.91
N LYS A 42 7.47 -10.44 11.38
CA LYS A 42 7.22 -11.54 10.44
C LYS A 42 6.73 -10.97 9.11
N LYS A 43 7.42 -11.30 8.01
CA LYS A 43 6.98 -10.91 6.66
C LYS A 43 5.60 -11.51 6.37
N ARG A 44 4.66 -10.68 5.93
CA ARG A 44 3.30 -11.09 5.54
C ARG A 44 3.12 -11.06 4.04
N PHE A 45 3.46 -9.93 3.44
CA PHE A 45 3.31 -9.68 2.02
C PHE A 45 4.52 -8.93 1.48
N GLU A 46 4.78 -9.12 0.19
CA GLU A 46 5.85 -8.45 -0.54
C GLU A 46 5.33 -8.15 -1.93
N PHE A 47 5.44 -6.89 -2.34
CA PHE A 47 4.88 -6.40 -3.60
C PHE A 47 6.00 -5.83 -4.44
N CYS A 48 6.28 -6.52 -5.56
CA CYS A 48 7.21 -6.03 -6.57
C CYS A 48 6.70 -4.72 -7.17
N PRO A 49 7.53 -3.66 -7.23
CA PRO A 49 7.13 -2.42 -7.88
C PRO A 49 7.06 -2.69 -9.38
N ARG A 50 5.86 -2.62 -9.94
CA ARG A 50 5.65 -2.74 -11.39
C ARG A 50 5.50 -1.35 -11.99
N GLY A 51 6.15 -1.09 -13.11
CA GLY A 51 5.99 0.19 -13.80
C GLY A 51 4.53 0.44 -14.16
N ASN A 52 4.10 1.70 -14.06
CA ASN A 52 2.70 2.12 -14.25
C ASN A 52 1.71 1.38 -13.34
N SER A 53 2.06 1.21 -12.06
CA SER A 53 1.18 0.61 -11.05
C SER A 53 1.03 1.49 -9.83
N VAL A 54 -0.07 1.28 -9.10
CA VAL A 54 -0.29 1.92 -7.80
C VAL A 54 -0.31 0.87 -6.69
N SER A 55 0.41 1.14 -5.61
CA SER A 55 0.32 0.38 -4.35
C SER A 55 -0.26 1.29 -3.29
N VAL A 56 -1.40 0.90 -2.71
CA VAL A 56 -2.12 1.70 -1.71
C VAL A 56 -2.12 0.96 -0.38
N MET A 57 -1.82 1.68 0.70
CA MET A 57 -1.84 1.15 2.05
C MET A 57 -2.53 2.14 2.97
N ARG A 58 -3.64 1.73 3.59
CA ARG A 58 -4.23 2.41 4.73
C ARG A 58 -3.50 1.96 5.99
N PHE A 59 -3.17 2.89 6.87
CA PHE A 59 -2.52 2.58 8.13
C PHE A 59 -3.50 2.09 9.19
N SER A 60 -2.92 1.39 10.15
CA SER A 60 -3.56 0.86 11.35
C SER A 60 -2.44 0.64 12.38
N ASP A 61 -2.82 0.37 13.63
CA ASP A 61 -1.89 0.13 14.77
C ASP A 61 -0.94 -1.07 14.61
N GLY A 62 -0.90 -1.72 13.45
CA GLY A 62 0.05 -2.78 13.10
C GLY A 62 0.56 -2.72 11.66
N SER A 63 0.46 -1.55 10.99
CA SER A 63 0.87 -1.38 9.60
C SER A 63 2.39 -1.19 9.43
N TYR A 64 3.16 -2.16 9.92
CA TYR A 64 4.61 -2.16 9.76
C TYR A 64 4.99 -2.44 8.31
N HIS A 65 5.86 -1.61 7.75
CA HIS A 65 6.26 -1.72 6.37
C HIS A 65 7.70 -1.28 6.15
N SER A 66 8.25 -1.65 5.00
CA SER A 66 9.54 -1.20 4.53
C SER A 66 9.60 -1.25 3.00
N VAL A 67 10.61 -0.61 2.43
CA VAL A 67 10.99 -0.81 1.03
C VAL A 67 12.35 -1.50 1.02
N ASN A 68 12.44 -2.66 0.37
CA ASN A 68 13.71 -3.36 0.21
C ASN A 68 14.71 -2.48 -0.54
N SER A 69 15.99 -2.58 -0.19
CA SER A 69 17.05 -1.95 -0.99
C SER A 69 17.07 -2.56 -2.40
N PRO A 70 17.26 -1.77 -3.46
CA PRO A 70 17.53 -2.30 -4.80
C PRO A 70 18.75 -3.23 -4.78
N ASN A 71 18.62 -4.40 -5.40
CA ASN A 71 19.72 -5.31 -5.67
C ASN A 71 20.36 -4.95 -7.02
N GLY A 72 21.62 -4.54 -7.01
CA GLY A 72 22.36 -4.17 -8.22
C GLY A 72 22.20 -2.70 -8.60
N ASN A 73 22.44 -2.38 -9.88
CA ASN A 73 22.51 -0.99 -10.37
C ASN A 73 21.25 -0.62 -11.17
N TRP A 74 20.16 -0.37 -10.46
CA TRP A 74 18.93 0.16 -11.04
C TRP A 74 18.24 1.13 -10.09
N ILE A 75 17.37 1.96 -10.65
CA ILE A 75 16.66 3.02 -9.93
C ILE A 75 15.18 2.67 -9.91
N ARG A 76 14.57 2.78 -8.73
CA ARG A 76 13.12 2.76 -8.55
C ARG A 76 12.61 4.19 -8.37
N SER A 77 11.83 4.66 -9.32
CA SER A 77 11.17 5.97 -9.32
C SER A 77 9.69 5.82 -9.00
N ASN A 78 9.22 6.53 -7.99
CA ASN A 78 7.82 6.58 -7.63
C ASN A 78 7.42 7.98 -7.16
N ILE A 79 6.12 8.25 -7.22
CA ILE A 79 5.49 9.38 -6.56
C ILE A 79 4.78 8.81 -5.33
N LEU A 80 5.13 9.32 -4.14
CA LEU A 80 4.42 9.02 -2.90
C LEU A 80 3.36 10.08 -2.66
N VAL A 81 2.15 9.64 -2.35
CA VAL A 81 1.05 10.49 -1.92
C VAL A 81 0.60 10.08 -0.53
N GLU A 82 0.57 11.04 0.38
CA GLU A 82 -0.02 10.90 1.71
C GLU A 82 -1.54 11.08 1.62
N LEU A 83 -2.29 10.16 2.22
CA LEU A 83 -3.75 10.12 2.14
C LEU A 83 -4.36 10.51 3.48
N ARG A 84 -5.29 11.46 3.48
CA ARG A 84 -6.23 11.67 4.59
C ARG A 84 -7.58 11.10 4.20
N ILE A 85 -8.08 10.17 4.98
CA ILE A 85 -9.37 9.52 4.76
C ILE A 85 -10.34 10.15 5.73
N GLU A 86 -11.09 11.13 5.25
CA GLU A 86 -12.25 11.63 5.98
C GLU A 86 -13.30 10.51 6.04
N ASP A 87 -13.61 10.02 7.24
CA ASP A 87 -14.76 9.16 7.45
C ASP A 87 -16.01 9.96 7.09
N GLN A 88 -16.49 9.80 5.85
CA GLN A 88 -17.83 10.28 5.51
C GLN A 88 -18.83 9.44 6.32
N VAL A 89 -19.19 9.94 7.49
CA VAL A 89 -20.50 9.65 8.07
C VAL A 89 -21.53 10.24 7.10
N ARG A 90 -21.87 9.46 6.06
CA ARG A 90 -23.06 9.69 5.25
C ARG A 90 -24.25 9.43 6.14
N SER A 91 -24.62 10.45 6.90
CA SER A 91 -25.95 10.54 7.48
C SER A 91 -26.97 10.56 6.34
N GLY A 92 -27.78 9.51 6.28
CA GLY A 92 -29.11 9.50 5.64
C GLY A 92 -29.16 9.57 4.11
N GLY A 93 -29.57 8.47 3.48
CA GLY A 93 -30.10 8.51 2.11
C GLY A 93 -30.21 7.15 1.45
N HIS A 94 -31.34 6.48 1.66
CA HIS A 94 -31.78 5.37 0.81
C HIS A 94 -31.75 5.78 -0.67
N GLY A 95 -31.10 4.96 -1.51
CA GLY A 95 -31.16 5.07 -2.96
C GLY A 95 -30.73 3.74 -3.57
N GLY A 96 -31.70 2.84 -3.73
CA GLY A 96 -31.46 1.50 -4.26
C GLY A 96 -30.92 1.53 -5.68
N HIS A 97 -29.92 0.70 -5.93
CA HIS A 97 -29.57 0.25 -7.27
C HIS A 97 -29.75 -1.25 -7.32
N SER A 98 -30.85 -1.67 -7.97
CA SER A 98 -31.07 -3.05 -8.39
C SER A 98 -29.97 -3.46 -9.38
N PRO A 99 -29.50 -4.72 -9.36
CA PRO A 99 -28.58 -5.21 -10.38
C PRO A 99 -29.34 -5.33 -11.71
N ALA A 100 -28.86 -4.65 -12.74
CA ALA A 100 -29.30 -4.91 -14.10
C ALA A 100 -28.70 -6.25 -14.54
N SER A 101 -29.55 -7.27 -14.67
CA SER A 101 -29.20 -8.51 -15.38
C SER A 101 -28.87 -8.18 -16.83
N ALA A 102 -27.62 -8.37 -17.23
CA ALA A 102 -27.26 -8.48 -18.64
C ALA A 102 -27.52 -9.93 -19.08
N ALA A 103 -28.65 -10.15 -19.76
CA ALA A 103 -28.86 -11.37 -20.54
C ALA A 103 -27.95 -11.30 -21.77
N ILE A 104 -27.07 -12.30 -21.91
CA ILE A 104 -26.31 -12.55 -23.14
C ILE A 104 -27.19 -13.46 -23.99
N THR A 105 -27.61 -12.97 -25.16
CA THR A 105 -28.18 -13.75 -26.26
C THR A 105 -27.08 -14.34 -27.13
#